data_AF-X1TKP3-F1
#
_entry.id   AF-X1TKP3-F1
#
_cell.length_a   1.000
_cell.length_b   1.000
_cell.length_c   1.000
_cell.angle_alpha   90.00
_cell.angle_beta   90.00
_cell.angle_gamma   90.00
#
_symmetry.space_group_name_H-M   'P 1'
#
loop_
_entity.id
_entity.type
_entity.pdbx_description
1 polymer ?
#
loop_
_entity_poly.entity_id
_entity_poly.type
_entity_poly.pdbx_seq_one_letter_code
_entity_poly.pdbx_strand_id
1 'polypeptide(L)'
;LAELAEWFQEGKPTNVAIICGGASNGLVVLCFNAPDGASEFFGQKLWDKLLASTFVVKTPRGVHVYLRSNVLIPGQIIAKGDNSSWLEIRADGMYIAAPPSLHPSGVLYEAIGAESIARPKNLPDFIKQQVATLGLKARLAEEAPKKPAPAEEYLEGKQSAKFNEIAVRKLLENCVFIQYCRDNAATLTEPYWWAMVHNLAVFGQVGEETAHELSKPYPQYTEAATNKKIEEAHEQRKQGKSPH
;
A
#
# COMPACT_ATOMS: atom_id res chain seq x y z
N LEU A 1 10.20 -1.67 16.95
CA LEU A 1 11.48 -1.04 16.60
C LEU A 1 12.62 -2.05 16.44
N ALA A 2 12.78 -3.03 17.35
CA ALA A 2 13.83 -4.05 17.25
C ALA A 2 13.75 -4.96 16.01
N GLU A 3 12.55 -5.34 15.55
CA GLU A 3 12.36 -6.23 14.40
C GLU A 3 12.56 -5.54 13.05
N LEU A 4 12.08 -4.29 12.89
CA LEU A 4 12.41 -3.46 11.72
C LEU A 4 13.92 -3.20 11.64
N ALA A 5 14.59 -2.98 12.79
CA ALA A 5 16.04 -2.86 12.84
C ALA A 5 16.76 -4.16 12.45
N GLU A 6 16.16 -5.33 12.65
CA GLU A 6 16.70 -6.63 12.23
C GLU A 6 16.55 -6.87 10.72
N TRP A 7 15.41 -6.48 10.13
CA TRP A 7 15.19 -6.55 8.67
C TRP A 7 16.02 -5.52 7.91
N PHE A 8 16.15 -4.32 8.48
CA PHE A 8 16.91 -3.20 7.92
C PHE A 8 18.22 -2.96 8.68
N GLN A 9 18.87 -4.05 9.11
CA GLN A 9 20.17 -3.99 9.78
C GLN A 9 21.19 -3.31 8.86
N GLU A 10 21.91 -2.33 9.39
CA GLU A 10 22.96 -1.61 8.68
C GLU A 10 24.00 -2.63 8.14
N GLY A 11 24.26 -2.59 6.83
CA GLY A 11 25.17 -3.52 6.15
C GLY A 11 24.53 -4.80 5.58
N LYS A 12 23.24 -5.07 5.81
CA LYS A 12 22.51 -6.17 5.15
C LYS A 12 21.61 -5.61 4.05
N PRO A 13 21.89 -5.87 2.76
CA PRO A 13 21.04 -5.38 1.67
C PRO A 13 19.69 -6.10 1.69
N THR A 14 18.64 -5.38 2.11
CA THR A 14 17.26 -5.89 2.15
C THR A 14 16.41 -5.10 1.17
N ASN A 15 15.77 -5.82 0.24
CA ASN A 15 14.79 -5.24 -0.67
C ASN A 15 13.41 -5.18 -0.01
N VAL A 16 12.66 -4.14 -0.34
CA VAL A 16 11.30 -3.89 0.14
C VAL A 16 10.32 -4.11 -1.01
N ALA A 17 9.26 -4.86 -0.73
CA ALA A 17 8.13 -5.00 -1.63
C ALA A 17 6.85 -4.42 -1.01
N ILE A 18 6.02 -3.78 -1.84
CA ILE A 18 4.71 -3.25 -1.43
C ILE A 18 3.62 -4.04 -2.14
N ILE A 19 2.70 -4.62 -1.37
CA ILE A 19 1.50 -5.26 -1.91
C ILE A 19 0.55 -4.18 -2.43
N CYS A 20 0.14 -4.28 -3.69
CA CYS A 20 -0.75 -3.35 -4.36
C CYS A 20 -2.23 -3.65 -4.09
N GLY A 21 -3.09 -2.70 -4.44
CA GLY A 21 -4.55 -2.77 -4.29
C GLY A 21 -5.05 -2.44 -2.89
N GLY A 22 -6.06 -3.20 -2.43
CA GLY A 22 -6.82 -2.92 -1.21
C GLY A 22 -5.94 -2.90 0.04
N ALA A 23 -4.95 -3.81 0.13
CA ALA A 23 -3.99 -3.88 1.23
C ALA A 23 -3.21 -2.56 1.42
N SER A 24 -3.02 -1.80 0.33
CA SER A 24 -2.35 -0.50 0.33
C SER A 24 -3.30 0.62 -0.08
N ASN A 25 -4.56 0.58 0.35
CA ASN A 25 -5.56 1.65 0.14
C ASN A 25 -5.72 2.03 -1.35
N GLY A 26 -5.98 1.02 -2.17
CA GLY A 26 -6.25 1.14 -3.60
C GLY A 26 -5.01 1.41 -4.45
N LEU A 27 -3.82 1.03 -4.00
CA LEU A 27 -2.56 1.30 -4.71
C LEU A 27 -2.55 0.61 -6.08
N VAL A 28 -2.27 1.39 -7.12
CA VAL A 28 -2.05 0.90 -8.49
C VAL A 28 -0.77 1.52 -9.00
N VAL A 29 0.12 0.70 -9.55
CA VAL A 29 1.40 1.16 -10.06
C VAL A 29 1.48 0.87 -11.56
N LEU A 30 1.70 1.92 -12.34
CA LEU A 30 1.97 1.82 -13.77
C LEU A 30 3.48 1.71 -13.97
N CYS A 31 3.96 0.50 -14.21
CA CYS A 31 5.37 0.18 -14.36
C CYS A 31 5.77 0.25 -15.83
N PHE A 32 6.36 1.38 -16.24
CA PHE A 32 6.89 1.57 -17.59
C PHE A 32 8.29 0.98 -17.69
N ASN A 33 8.45 -0.03 -18.54
CA ASN A 33 9.72 -0.70 -18.82
C ASN A 33 10.37 -0.16 -20.10
N ALA A 34 10.29 1.15 -20.30
CA ALA A 34 10.95 1.88 -21.38
C ALA A 34 11.29 3.31 -20.90
N PRO A 35 12.44 3.89 -21.29
CA PRO A 35 12.88 5.20 -20.82
C PRO A 35 11.82 6.30 -21.01
N ASP A 36 11.19 6.34 -22.19
CA ASP A 36 10.21 7.36 -22.54
C ASP A 36 8.76 6.90 -22.33
N GLY A 37 8.56 5.67 -21.84
CA GLY A 37 7.25 5.01 -21.84
C GLY A 37 6.16 5.81 -21.12
N ALA A 38 6.49 6.45 -19.98
CA ALA A 38 5.54 7.30 -19.26
C ALA A 38 5.17 8.56 -20.04
N SER A 39 6.17 9.26 -20.60
CA SER A 39 5.94 10.48 -21.39
C SER A 39 5.14 10.19 -22.66
N GLU A 40 5.38 9.04 -23.31
CA GLU A 40 4.60 8.57 -24.46
C GLU A 40 3.17 8.19 -24.06
N PHE A 41 2.98 7.56 -22.90
CA PHE A 41 1.66 7.12 -22.44
C PHE A 41 0.76 8.27 -21.97
N PHE A 42 1.31 9.21 -21.21
CA PHE A 42 0.55 10.34 -20.67
C PHE A 42 0.55 11.55 -21.60
N GLY A 43 1.53 11.65 -22.51
CA GLY A 43 1.91 12.89 -23.16
C GLY A 43 2.74 13.78 -22.22
N GLN A 44 3.74 14.49 -22.78
CA GLN A 44 4.72 15.25 -22.00
C GLN A 44 4.09 16.20 -20.97
N LYS A 45 3.07 16.97 -21.38
CA LYS A 45 2.42 17.96 -20.51
C LYS A 45 1.76 17.34 -19.26
N LEU A 46 1.12 16.18 -19.41
CA LEU A 46 0.51 15.48 -18.26
C LEU A 46 1.57 14.78 -17.43
N TRP A 47 2.60 14.22 -18.08
CA TRP A 47 3.73 13.61 -17.40
C TRP A 47 4.44 14.58 -16.46
N ASP A 48 4.75 15.80 -16.92
CA ASP A 48 5.38 16.83 -16.08
C ASP A 48 4.54 17.16 -14.85
N LYS A 49 3.21 17.23 -15.02
CA LYS A 49 2.27 17.45 -13.92
C LYS A 49 2.25 16.27 -12.95
N LEU A 50 2.30 15.03 -13.44
CA LEU A 50 2.30 13.83 -12.61
C LEU A 50 3.59 13.73 -11.78
N LEU A 51 4.74 14.02 -12.37
CA LEU A 51 6.02 14.03 -11.65
C LEU A 51 5.99 14.97 -10.44
N ALA A 52 5.33 16.13 -10.57
CA ALA A 52 5.16 17.10 -9.49
C ALA A 52 4.01 16.79 -8.50
N SER A 53 3.17 15.78 -8.76
CA SER A 53 1.93 15.56 -7.98
C SER A 53 1.71 14.13 -7.49
N THR A 54 2.53 13.17 -7.93
CA THR A 54 2.45 11.80 -7.46
C THR A 54 3.83 11.19 -7.25
N PHE A 55 3.88 10.14 -6.44
CA PHE A 55 5.07 9.36 -6.21
C PHE A 55 5.47 8.61 -7.49
N VAL A 56 6.72 8.81 -7.89
CA VAL A 56 7.33 8.21 -9.06
C VAL A 56 8.68 7.65 -8.65
N VAL A 57 8.96 6.43 -9.09
CA VAL A 57 10.22 5.75 -8.83
C VAL A 57 10.93 5.47 -10.14
N LYS A 58 12.17 5.93 -10.27
CA LYS A 58 13.07 5.56 -11.35
C LYS A 58 13.53 4.12 -11.19
N THR A 59 13.56 3.37 -12.29
CA THR A 59 13.93 1.96 -12.33
C THR A 59 15.02 1.74 -13.39
N PRO A 60 15.61 0.52 -13.50
CA PRO A 60 16.65 0.26 -14.48
C PRO A 60 16.22 0.49 -15.93
N ARG A 61 14.92 0.35 -16.23
CA ARG A 61 14.38 0.40 -17.60
C ARG A 61 13.48 1.60 -17.87
N GLY A 62 13.00 2.28 -16.85
CA GLY A 62 12.02 3.36 -16.99
C GLY A 62 11.57 3.87 -15.62
N VAL A 63 10.26 3.90 -15.39
CA VAL A 63 9.68 4.44 -14.15
C VAL A 63 8.47 3.65 -13.67
N HIS A 64 8.25 3.63 -12.37
CA HIS A 64 7.02 3.20 -11.73
C HIS A 64 6.24 4.44 -11.30
N VAL A 65 5.03 4.61 -11.82
CA VAL A 65 4.13 5.72 -11.45
C VAL A 65 3.07 5.20 -10.48
N TYR A 66 3.12 5.67 -9.24
CA TYR A 66 2.23 5.22 -8.18
C TYR A 66 0.99 6.08 -8.18
N LEU A 67 -0.18 5.45 -8.16
CA LEU A 67 -1.48 6.09 -8.11
C LEU A 67 -2.38 5.33 -7.15
N ARG A 68 -3.51 5.94 -6.78
CA ARG A 68 -4.59 5.28 -6.06
C ARG A 68 -5.84 5.22 -6.93
N SER A 69 -6.52 4.08 -6.88
CA SER A 69 -7.82 3.89 -7.49
C SER A 69 -8.89 3.69 -6.42
N ASN A 70 -10.07 4.24 -6.69
CA ASN A 70 -11.29 3.98 -5.93
C ASN A 70 -12.10 2.84 -6.54
N VAL A 71 -11.62 2.22 -7.60
CA VAL A 71 -12.32 1.12 -8.25
C VAL A 71 -11.28 0.08 -8.66
N LEU A 72 -11.72 -1.16 -8.78
CA LEU A 72 -10.82 -2.25 -9.12
C LEU A 72 -10.21 -2.02 -10.50
N ILE A 73 -8.90 -2.21 -10.57
CA ILE A 73 -8.15 -2.26 -11.81
C ILE A 73 -7.51 -3.64 -11.86
N PRO A 74 -7.77 -4.45 -12.90
CA PRO A 74 -7.10 -5.73 -13.04
C PRO A 74 -5.63 -5.52 -13.38
N GLY A 75 -4.77 -6.39 -12.88
CA GLY A 75 -3.38 -6.48 -13.29
C GLY A 75 -3.27 -6.78 -14.78
N GLN A 76 -2.46 -6.00 -15.51
CA GLN A 76 -2.37 -6.08 -16.97
C GLN A 76 -0.93 -5.95 -17.43
N ILE A 77 -0.63 -6.56 -18.58
CA ILE A 77 0.63 -6.40 -19.30
C ILE A 77 0.28 -5.88 -20.69
N ILE A 78 0.96 -4.80 -21.10
CA ILE A 78 0.78 -4.13 -22.38
C ILE A 78 2.12 -4.17 -23.12
N ALA A 79 2.11 -4.78 -24.30
CA ALA A 79 3.27 -4.84 -25.19
C ALA A 79 3.27 -3.67 -26.18
N LYS A 80 4.45 -3.21 -26.59
CA LYS A 80 4.64 -2.21 -27.64
C LYS A 80 5.88 -2.57 -28.45
N GLY A 81 5.71 -2.79 -29.76
CA GLY A 81 6.81 -3.25 -30.63
C GLY A 81 7.36 -4.61 -30.19
N ASP A 82 8.68 -4.69 -30.02
CA ASP A 82 9.40 -5.86 -29.50
C ASP A 82 9.39 -5.96 -27.97
N ASN A 83 8.99 -4.90 -27.27
CA ASN A 83 8.88 -4.89 -25.82
C ASN A 83 7.55 -5.51 -25.36
N SER A 84 7.63 -6.79 -24.97
CA SER A 84 6.48 -7.60 -24.52
C SER A 84 5.89 -7.19 -23.16
N SER A 85 6.56 -6.27 -22.44
CA SER A 85 6.19 -5.78 -21.10
C SER A 85 6.35 -4.26 -20.99
N TRP A 86 6.13 -3.53 -22.09
CA TRP A 86 6.35 -2.08 -22.17
C TRP A 86 5.67 -1.31 -21.03
N LEU A 87 4.44 -1.70 -20.67
CA LEU A 87 3.76 -1.25 -19.46
C LEU A 87 3.19 -2.46 -18.71
N GLU A 88 3.49 -2.57 -17.43
CA GLU A 88 2.82 -3.49 -16.51
C GLU A 88 1.98 -2.69 -15.50
N ILE A 89 0.70 -3.03 -15.39
CA ILE A 89 -0.19 -2.46 -14.38
C ILE A 89 -0.21 -3.43 -13.20
N ARG A 90 0.38 -2.99 -12.09
CA ARG A 90 0.42 -3.73 -10.83
C ARG A 90 -0.69 -3.22 -9.94
N ALA A 91 -1.63 -4.11 -9.60
CA ALA A 91 -2.85 -3.78 -8.88
C ALA A 91 -3.15 -4.85 -7.80
N ASP A 92 -4.41 -5.01 -7.41
CA ASP A 92 -4.81 -5.87 -6.28
C ASP A 92 -4.23 -7.28 -6.34
N GLY A 93 -3.64 -7.72 -5.21
CA GLY A 93 -2.99 -9.03 -5.08
C GLY A 93 -1.58 -9.13 -5.67
N MET A 94 -1.11 -8.11 -6.38
CA MET A 94 0.26 -8.06 -6.93
C MET A 94 1.19 -7.27 -6.00
N TYR A 95 2.50 -7.33 -6.24
CA TYR A 95 3.47 -6.52 -5.50
C TYR A 95 4.42 -5.79 -6.46
N ILE A 96 5.10 -4.76 -5.94
CA ILE A 96 6.20 -4.07 -6.60
C ILE A 96 7.42 -4.03 -5.67
N ALA A 97 8.62 -3.94 -6.23
CA ALA A 97 9.79 -3.52 -5.48
C ALA A 97 9.78 -2.00 -5.32
N ALA A 98 10.04 -1.51 -4.10
CA ALA A 98 10.04 -0.09 -3.76
C ALA A 98 11.42 0.39 -3.29
N PRO A 99 11.72 1.70 -3.37
CA PRO A 99 12.92 2.25 -2.75
C PRO A 99 13.04 1.86 -1.27
N PRO A 100 14.26 1.62 -0.75
CA PRO A 100 15.57 1.73 -1.42
C PRO A 100 16.06 0.41 -2.05
N SER A 101 15.16 -0.45 -2.56
CA SER A 101 15.55 -1.75 -3.11
C SER A 101 16.63 -1.65 -4.21
N LEU A 102 17.49 -2.66 -4.29
CA LEU A 102 18.50 -2.85 -5.32
C LEU A 102 18.02 -3.90 -6.34
N HIS A 103 17.89 -3.51 -7.60
CA HIS A 103 17.61 -4.44 -8.69
C HIS A 103 18.82 -5.35 -8.94
N PRO A 104 18.66 -6.60 -9.42
CA PRO A 104 19.78 -7.50 -9.75
C PRO A 104 20.82 -6.94 -10.73
N SER A 105 20.46 -5.90 -11.50
CA SER A 105 21.40 -5.17 -12.36
C SER A 105 22.31 -4.19 -11.62
N GLY A 106 22.18 -4.05 -10.30
CA GLY A 106 22.93 -3.11 -9.47
C GLY A 106 22.37 -1.68 -9.45
N VAL A 107 21.19 -1.45 -10.01
CA VAL A 107 20.53 -0.13 -10.03
C VAL A 107 19.52 -0.03 -8.90
N LEU A 108 19.57 1.04 -8.13
CA LEU A 108 18.62 1.33 -7.07
C LEU A 108 17.28 1.81 -7.64
N TYR A 109 16.21 1.44 -6.96
CA TYR A 109 14.92 2.11 -7.11
C TYR A 109 15.00 3.47 -6.40
N GLU A 110 14.84 4.56 -7.16
CA GLU A 110 15.03 5.93 -6.66
C GLU A 110 13.74 6.74 -6.77
N ALA A 111 13.29 7.38 -5.69
CA ALA A 111 12.14 8.27 -5.73
C ALA A 111 12.50 9.58 -6.45
N ILE A 112 11.74 9.94 -7.50
CA ILE A 112 11.98 11.13 -8.34
C ILE A 112 10.74 12.03 -8.49
N GLY A 113 9.59 11.62 -7.93
CA GLY A 113 8.35 12.38 -7.94
C GLY A 113 8.01 13.02 -6.60
N ALA A 114 6.76 13.48 -6.45
CA ALA A 114 6.25 13.99 -5.17
C ALA A 114 6.15 12.88 -4.10
N GLU A 115 6.21 13.24 -2.82
CA GLU A 115 6.08 12.27 -1.71
C GLU A 115 4.64 11.73 -1.55
N SER A 116 3.64 12.45 -2.08
CA SER A 116 2.24 12.03 -2.04
C SER A 116 1.87 11.10 -3.20
N ILE A 117 0.88 10.22 -2.99
CA ILE A 117 0.32 9.38 -4.07
C ILE A 117 -1.03 9.95 -4.51
N ALA A 118 -1.13 10.39 -5.77
CA ALA A 118 -2.33 10.96 -6.34
C ALA A 118 -3.46 9.92 -6.50
N ARG A 119 -4.71 10.37 -6.42
CA ARG A 119 -5.92 9.53 -6.56
C ARG A 119 -6.82 10.07 -7.69
N PRO A 120 -6.52 9.79 -8.98
CA PRO A 120 -7.33 10.26 -10.09
C PRO A 120 -8.72 9.63 -10.09
N LYS A 121 -9.78 10.42 -10.29
CA LYS A 121 -11.18 9.94 -10.24
C LYS A 121 -11.50 8.89 -11.31
N ASN A 122 -10.97 9.05 -12.52
CA ASN A 122 -11.31 8.23 -13.69
C ASN A 122 -10.10 7.41 -14.18
N LEU A 123 -9.25 6.92 -13.28
CA LEU A 123 -8.02 6.21 -13.64
C LEU A 123 -8.23 5.01 -14.59
N PRO A 124 -9.21 4.11 -14.38
CA PRO A 124 -9.39 2.96 -15.28
C PRO A 124 -9.80 3.37 -16.69
N ASP A 125 -10.73 4.33 -16.80
CA ASP A 125 -11.19 4.83 -18.09
C ASP A 125 -10.07 5.55 -18.84
N PHE A 126 -9.26 6.33 -18.12
CA PHE A 126 -8.07 6.97 -18.69
C PHE A 126 -7.10 5.94 -19.26
N ILE A 127 -6.76 4.89 -18.48
CA ILE A 127 -5.87 3.81 -18.93
C ILE A 127 -6.44 3.15 -20.19
N LYS A 128 -7.73 2.78 -20.16
CA LYS A 128 -8.40 2.13 -21.29
C LYS A 128 -8.37 3.00 -22.55
N GLN A 129 -8.65 4.30 -22.41
CA GLN A 129 -8.63 5.25 -23.51
C GLN A 129 -7.21 5.44 -24.08
N GLN A 130 -6.18 5.53 -23.23
CA GLN A 130 -4.81 5.69 -23.70
C GLN A 130 -4.26 4.43 -24.37
N VAL A 131 -4.54 3.25 -23.84
CA VAL A 131 -4.20 1.97 -24.49
C VAL A 131 -4.83 1.90 -25.88
N ALA A 132 -6.11 2.27 -26.01
CA ALA A 132 -6.81 2.30 -27.30
C ALA A 132 -6.25 3.35 -28.27
N THR A 133 -6.00 4.57 -27.78
CA THR A 133 -5.47 5.69 -28.58
C THR A 133 -4.09 5.37 -29.16
N LEU A 134 -3.26 4.66 -28.40
CA LEU A 134 -1.93 4.22 -28.84
C LEU A 134 -1.96 2.94 -29.68
N GLY A 135 -3.14 2.36 -29.95
CA GLY A 135 -3.27 1.11 -30.70
C GLY A 135 -2.66 -0.10 -30.00
N LEU A 136 -2.53 -0.06 -28.68
CA LEU A 136 -1.90 -1.10 -27.88
C LEU A 136 -2.91 -2.18 -27.46
N LYS A 137 -2.41 -3.38 -27.14
CA LYS A 137 -3.22 -4.48 -26.64
C LYS A 137 -2.78 -4.85 -25.23
N ALA A 138 -3.77 -4.91 -24.33
CA ALA A 138 -3.57 -5.39 -22.97
C ALA A 138 -3.95 -6.86 -22.85
N ARG A 139 -3.20 -7.60 -22.04
CA ARG A 139 -3.56 -8.93 -21.56
C ARG A 139 -3.55 -8.94 -20.03
N LEU A 140 -4.33 -9.81 -19.42
CA LEU A 140 -4.31 -9.98 -17.97
C LEU A 140 -2.95 -10.53 -17.51
N ALA A 141 -2.45 -10.03 -16.38
CA ALA A 141 -1.30 -10.63 -15.72
C ALA A 141 -1.70 -11.98 -15.10
N GLU A 142 -0.85 -13.00 -15.19
CA GLU A 142 -1.12 -14.33 -14.62
C GLU A 142 -1.30 -14.29 -13.10
N GLU A 143 -0.59 -13.36 -12.44
CA GLU A 143 -0.65 -13.08 -11.00
C GLU A 143 -1.92 -12.33 -10.57
N ALA A 144 -2.73 -11.83 -11.52
CA ALA A 144 -3.95 -11.11 -11.18
C ALA A 144 -4.96 -12.08 -10.53
N PRO A 145 -5.64 -11.68 -9.43
CA PRO A 145 -6.67 -12.51 -8.82
C PRO A 145 -7.74 -12.86 -9.86
N LYS A 146 -8.04 -14.16 -10.00
CA LYS A 146 -9.00 -14.71 -10.99
C LYS A 146 -10.41 -14.13 -10.85
N LYS A 147 -10.72 -13.54 -9.68
CA LYS A 147 -11.93 -12.80 -9.41
C LYS A 147 -11.56 -11.50 -8.69
N PRO A 148 -11.87 -10.32 -9.25
CA PRO A 148 -11.74 -9.06 -8.51
C PRO A 148 -12.62 -9.13 -7.25
N ALA A 149 -12.10 -8.70 -6.09
CA ALA A 149 -12.97 -8.44 -4.93
C ALA A 149 -14.05 -7.42 -5.33
N PRO A 150 -15.30 -7.46 -4.85
CA PRO A 150 -16.31 -6.44 -5.16
C PRO A 150 -15.84 -5.02 -4.88
N ALA A 151 -16.33 -4.04 -5.65
CA ALA A 151 -15.88 -2.65 -5.56
C ALA A 151 -16.13 -2.05 -4.17
N GLU A 152 -17.18 -2.48 -3.46
CA GLU A 152 -17.46 -2.08 -2.08
C GLU A 152 -16.38 -2.59 -1.11
N GLU A 153 -15.93 -3.85 -1.26
CA GLU A 153 -14.86 -4.46 -0.44
C GLU A 153 -13.50 -3.77 -0.68
N TYR A 154 -13.23 -3.40 -1.94
CA TYR A 154 -12.03 -2.69 -2.37
C TYR A 154 -11.97 -1.24 -1.87
N LEU A 155 -13.11 -0.53 -1.89
CA LEU A 155 -13.24 0.87 -1.52
C LEU A 155 -13.22 1.12 -0.01
N GLU A 156 -13.84 0.23 0.74
CA GLU A 156 -13.87 0.33 2.20
C GLU A 156 -12.54 -0.16 2.82
N GLY A 157 -11.65 -0.73 1.99
CA GLY A 157 -10.49 -1.48 2.46
C GLY A 157 -10.92 -2.53 3.49
N LYS A 158 -12.11 -3.11 3.31
CA LYS A 158 -12.63 -4.20 4.13
C LYS A 158 -11.84 -5.43 3.73
N GLN A 159 -10.65 -5.55 4.31
CA GLN A 159 -10.05 -6.85 4.48
C GLN A 159 -11.13 -7.79 5.03
N SER A 160 -11.37 -8.93 4.37
CA SER A 160 -12.41 -9.87 4.81
C SER A 160 -12.24 -10.17 6.30
N ALA A 161 -13.34 -10.41 7.04
CA ALA A 161 -13.27 -10.70 8.48
C ALA A 161 -12.25 -11.83 8.78
N LYS A 162 -12.22 -12.86 7.93
CA LYS A 162 -11.25 -13.96 7.99
C LYS A 162 -9.80 -13.50 7.80
N PHE A 163 -9.54 -12.56 6.89
CA PHE A 163 -8.21 -11.97 6.74
C PHE A 163 -7.82 -11.23 8.03
N ASN A 164 -8.72 -10.40 8.57
CA ASN A 164 -8.45 -9.62 9.77
C ASN A 164 -8.16 -10.50 10.98
N GLU A 165 -8.92 -11.58 11.15
CA GLU A 165 -8.66 -12.57 12.21
C GLU A 165 -7.26 -13.18 12.08
N ILE A 166 -6.85 -13.56 10.86
CA ILE A 166 -5.51 -14.11 10.61
C ILE A 166 -4.44 -13.04 10.86
N ALA A 167 -4.68 -11.82 10.39
CA ALA A 167 -3.74 -10.70 10.52
C ALA A 167 -3.54 -10.31 11.98
N VAL A 168 -4.62 -10.12 12.75
CA VAL A 168 -4.56 -9.82 14.19
C VAL A 168 -3.88 -10.96 14.95
N ARG A 169 -4.22 -12.22 14.65
CA ARG A 169 -3.52 -13.36 15.26
C ARG A 169 -2.02 -13.31 14.98
N LYS A 170 -1.62 -13.09 13.73
CA LYS A 170 -0.21 -12.98 13.33
C LYS A 170 0.47 -11.77 13.97
N LEU A 171 -0.23 -10.66 14.14
CA LEU A 171 0.25 -9.47 14.83
C LEU A 171 0.54 -9.78 16.31
N LEU A 172 -0.38 -10.46 17.00
CA LEU A 172 -0.19 -10.89 18.40
C LEU A 172 0.96 -11.91 18.54
N GLU A 173 1.10 -12.82 17.57
CA GLU A 173 2.15 -13.86 17.55
C GLU A 173 3.55 -13.32 17.26
N ASN A 174 3.68 -12.29 16.42
CA ASN A 174 4.99 -11.91 15.85
C ASN A 174 5.38 -10.44 16.06
N CYS A 175 4.43 -9.52 16.26
CA CYS A 175 4.76 -8.10 16.42
C CYS A 175 5.25 -7.80 17.85
N VAL A 176 6.56 -7.62 18.00
CA VAL A 176 7.19 -7.33 19.30
C VAL A 176 6.65 -6.07 19.98
N PHE A 177 6.17 -5.09 19.20
CA PHE A 177 5.55 -3.87 19.74
C PHE A 177 4.21 -4.17 20.42
N ILE A 178 3.34 -4.94 19.77
CA ILE A 178 2.03 -5.31 20.32
C ILE A 178 2.20 -6.25 21.50
N GLN A 179 3.16 -7.18 21.43
CA GLN A 179 3.53 -8.03 22.57
C GLN A 179 4.02 -7.20 23.75
N TYR A 180 4.93 -6.24 23.53
CA TYR A 180 5.37 -5.32 24.57
C TYR A 180 4.21 -4.56 25.21
N CYS A 181 3.29 -4.02 24.40
CA CYS A 181 2.13 -3.28 24.91
C CYS A 181 1.19 -4.18 25.74
N ARG A 182 0.94 -5.43 25.28
CA ARG A 182 0.17 -6.44 26.03
C ARG A 182 0.84 -6.76 27.37
N ASP A 183 2.13 -7.12 27.33
CA ASP A 183 2.85 -7.66 28.48
C ASP A 183 3.12 -6.59 29.56
N ASN A 184 3.16 -5.32 29.16
CA ASN A 184 3.42 -4.19 30.05
C ASN A 184 2.19 -3.30 30.28
N ALA A 185 0.98 -3.74 29.88
CA ALA A 185 -0.23 -2.91 29.87
C ALA A 185 -0.47 -2.15 31.20
N ALA A 186 -0.23 -2.78 32.35
CA ALA A 186 -0.41 -2.18 33.68
C ALA A 186 0.53 -1.00 34.01
N THR A 187 1.62 -0.84 33.26
CA THR A 187 2.62 0.23 33.45
C THR A 187 2.94 0.98 32.15
N LEU A 188 2.18 0.69 31.10
CA LEU A 188 2.39 1.27 29.77
C LEU A 188 2.19 2.80 29.85
N THR A 189 2.87 3.56 29.00
CA THR A 189 2.66 5.01 28.90
C THR A 189 1.57 5.33 27.87
N GLU A 190 0.90 6.47 28.02
CA GLU A 190 -0.16 6.93 27.10
C GLU A 190 0.20 6.87 25.61
N PRO A 191 1.40 7.31 25.15
CA PRO A 191 1.75 7.23 23.72
C PRO A 191 1.79 5.79 23.18
N TYR A 192 2.29 4.84 23.97
CA TYR A 192 2.34 3.43 23.59
C TYR A 192 0.95 2.81 23.55
N TRP A 193 0.10 3.14 24.53
CA TRP A 193 -1.29 2.71 24.54
C TRP A 193 -2.06 3.25 23.33
N TRP A 194 -1.92 4.55 23.05
CA TRP A 194 -2.51 5.21 21.89
C TRP A 194 -2.09 4.53 20.57
N ALA A 195 -0.80 4.27 20.39
CA ALA A 195 -0.26 3.65 19.19
C ALA A 195 -0.70 2.17 19.04
N MET A 196 -0.79 1.42 20.14
CA MET A 196 -1.35 0.06 20.13
C MET A 196 -2.79 0.05 19.62
N VAL A 197 -3.65 0.94 20.15
CA VAL A 197 -5.05 1.02 19.72
C VAL A 197 -5.17 1.40 18.25
N HIS A 198 -4.38 2.38 17.78
CA HIS A 198 -4.40 2.80 16.37
C HIS A 198 -3.94 1.69 15.43
N ASN A 199 -2.92 0.92 15.80
CA ASN A 199 -2.45 -0.22 15.00
C ASN A 199 -3.46 -1.36 14.92
N LEU A 200 -4.29 -1.55 15.94
CA LEU A 200 -5.30 -2.62 15.96
C LEU A 200 -6.60 -2.20 15.25
N ALA A 201 -7.02 -0.94 15.39
CA ALA A 201 -8.28 -0.43 14.82
C ALA A 201 -8.39 -0.60 13.29
N VAL A 202 -7.26 -0.67 12.57
CA VAL A 202 -7.25 -0.87 11.11
C VAL A 202 -7.81 -2.22 10.67
N PHE A 203 -7.87 -3.21 11.57
CA PHE A 203 -8.35 -4.57 11.30
C PHE A 203 -9.86 -4.74 11.57
N GLY A 204 -10.60 -3.63 11.64
CA GLY A 204 -12.05 -3.62 11.88
C GLY A 204 -12.42 -4.21 13.24
N GLN A 205 -13.61 -4.80 13.36
CA GLN A 205 -14.19 -5.23 14.62
C GLN A 205 -13.26 -6.14 15.46
N VAL A 206 -12.61 -7.14 14.84
CA VAL A 206 -11.69 -8.03 15.58
C VAL A 206 -10.47 -7.27 16.13
N GLY A 207 -10.01 -6.26 15.40
CA GLY A 207 -8.94 -5.36 15.85
C GLY A 207 -9.39 -4.48 17.02
N GLU A 208 -10.59 -3.88 16.92
CA GLU A 208 -11.19 -3.06 17.96
C GLU A 208 -11.41 -3.86 19.25
N GLU A 209 -12.00 -5.06 19.15
CA GLU A 209 -12.19 -5.96 20.29
C GLU A 209 -10.85 -6.35 20.93
N THR A 210 -9.83 -6.65 20.12
CA THR A 210 -8.47 -6.92 20.61
C THR A 210 -7.86 -5.70 21.29
N ALA A 211 -8.09 -4.49 20.76
CA ALA A 211 -7.62 -3.26 21.39
C ALA A 211 -8.25 -3.08 22.78
N HIS A 212 -9.55 -3.33 22.94
CA HIS A 212 -10.18 -3.35 24.26
C HIS A 212 -9.58 -4.40 25.18
N GLU A 213 -9.37 -5.62 24.68
CA GLU A 213 -8.84 -6.75 25.46
C GLU A 213 -7.46 -6.43 26.03
N LEU A 214 -6.53 -6.02 25.17
CA LEU A 214 -5.16 -5.64 25.57
C LEU A 214 -5.11 -4.40 26.46
N SER A 215 -6.12 -3.53 26.39
CA SER A 215 -6.16 -2.30 27.18
C SER A 215 -6.67 -2.51 28.60
N LYS A 216 -7.37 -3.62 28.91
CA LYS A 216 -7.99 -3.84 30.24
C LYS A 216 -7.04 -3.64 31.43
N PRO A 217 -5.76 -4.07 31.38
CA PRO A 217 -4.85 -3.86 32.51
C PRO A 217 -4.32 -2.43 32.62
N TYR A 218 -4.51 -1.57 31.60
CA TYR A 218 -3.98 -0.20 31.60
C TYR A 218 -4.62 0.68 32.67
N PRO A 219 -3.86 1.47 33.45
CA PRO A 219 -4.39 2.19 34.61
C PRO A 219 -5.55 3.16 34.32
N GLN A 220 -5.59 3.75 33.13
CA GLN A 220 -6.65 4.70 32.74
C GLN A 220 -7.64 4.10 31.73
N TYR A 221 -7.66 2.77 31.60
CA TYR A 221 -8.59 2.12 30.70
C TYR A 221 -10.04 2.42 31.09
N THR A 222 -10.78 2.91 30.10
CA THR A 222 -12.23 2.86 30.09
C THR A 222 -12.66 2.48 28.68
N GLU A 223 -13.86 1.91 28.55
CA GLU A 223 -14.45 1.62 27.25
C GLU A 223 -14.53 2.90 26.40
N ALA A 224 -14.99 4.01 26.99
CA ALA A 224 -15.08 5.30 26.33
C ALA A 224 -13.71 5.86 25.87
N ALA A 225 -12.66 5.76 26.70
CA ALA A 225 -11.34 6.25 26.32
C ALA A 225 -10.71 5.43 25.18
N THR A 226 -11.00 4.13 25.12
CA THR A 226 -10.53 3.25 24.03
C THR A 226 -11.32 3.51 22.74
N ASN A 227 -12.65 3.63 22.83
CA ASN A 227 -13.51 3.98 21.70
C ASN A 227 -13.10 5.30 21.06
N LYS A 228 -12.79 6.32 21.87
CA LYS A 228 -12.30 7.60 21.37
C LYS A 228 -11.03 7.45 20.51
N LYS A 229 -10.07 6.62 20.95
CA LYS A 229 -8.83 6.36 20.19
C LYS A 229 -9.10 5.58 18.89
N ILE A 230 -10.07 4.66 18.91
CA ILE A 230 -10.50 3.92 17.71
C ILE A 230 -11.14 4.89 16.70
N GLU A 231 -12.03 5.77 17.15
CA GLU A 231 -12.66 6.80 16.32
C GLU A 231 -11.61 7.73 15.70
N GLU A 232 -10.63 8.19 16.49
CA GLU A 232 -9.49 8.99 16.01
C GLU A 232 -8.71 8.26 14.91
N ALA A 233 -8.45 6.96 15.06
CA ALA A 233 -7.75 6.16 14.06
C ALA A 233 -8.52 6.08 12.74
N HIS A 234 -9.84 5.86 12.81
CA HIS A 234 -10.70 5.82 11.63
C HIS A 234 -10.75 7.17 10.90
N GLU A 235 -10.83 8.28 11.64
CA GLU A 235 -10.82 9.62 11.04
C GLU A 235 -9.48 9.95 10.36
N GLN A 236 -8.34 9.57 10.96
CA GLN A 236 -7.04 9.74 10.32
C GLN A 236 -6.94 8.96 9.00
N ARG A 237 -7.44 7.71 8.99
CA ARG A 237 -7.49 6.87 7.78
C ARG A 237 -8.34 7.50 6.68
N LYS A 238 -9.51 8.05 7.00
CA LYS A 238 -10.37 8.78 6.05
C LYS A 238 -9.66 9.98 5.43
N GLN A 239 -8.82 10.67 6.21
CA GLN A 239 -8.01 11.81 5.76
C GLN A 239 -6.76 11.39 4.96
N GLY A 240 -6.51 10.09 4.78
CA GLY A 240 -5.32 9.58 4.10
C GLY A 240 -4.03 9.77 4.91
N LYS A 241 -4.14 10.07 6.21
CA LYS A 241 -3.02 10.17 7.14
C LYS A 241 -2.85 8.80 7.78
N SER A 242 -1.80 8.08 7.41
CA SER A 242 -1.39 6.87 8.12
C SER A 242 -0.41 7.27 9.22
N PRO A 243 -0.44 6.67 10.42
CA PRO A 243 0.57 6.89 11.47
C PRO A 243 1.94 6.24 11.14
N HIS A 244 2.23 5.99 9.87
CA HIS A 244 3.47 5.40 9.37
C HIS A 244 4.09 6.35 8.36
#